data_AF-A0A924G2R0-F1
#
_entry.id   AF-A0A924G2R0-F1
#
_cell.length_a   1.000
_cell.length_b   1.000
_cell.length_c   1.000
_cell.angle_alpha   90.00
_cell.angle_beta   90.00
_cell.angle_gamma   90.00
#
_symmetry.space_group_name_H-M   'P 1'
#
loop_
_entity.id
_entity.type
_entity.pdbx_description
1 polymer ?
#
loop_
_entity_poly.entity_id
_entity_poly.type
_entity_poly.pdbx_seq_one_letter_code
_entity_poly.pdbx_strand_id
1 'polypeptide(L)'
;DLEENLPRVKNFHVTNKEIGNKIIFLRKLAAGGSTHSFGIHVAKLAGMPPELIKRANEILKLLEDSRDSGDKKAEKNKEGKPLVEDLNSKIKTLNTPQMQLSIFDTHSQTFDEMRRMLTEIDINRLTPVEALMKLNEIKGLLK
;
A
#
# COMPACT_ATOMS: atom_id res chain seq x y z
N ASP A 1 7.71 25.73 5.40
CA ASP A 1 6.76 25.81 6.53
C ASP A 1 7.38 25.60 7.91
N LEU A 2 7.61 24.37 8.41
CA LEU A 2 8.04 24.19 9.82
C LEU A 2 9.43 24.75 10.16
N GLU A 3 10.40 24.55 9.26
CA GLU A 3 11.77 25.10 9.42
C GLU A 3 11.81 26.63 9.35
N GLU A 4 10.88 27.24 8.61
CA GLU A 4 10.78 28.70 8.49
C GLU A 4 10.09 29.33 9.72
N ASN A 5 9.16 28.60 10.33
CA ASN A 5 8.38 29.09 11.46
C ASN A 5 9.02 28.80 12.84
N LEU A 6 9.91 27.81 12.93
CA LEU A 6 10.50 27.38 14.20
C LEU A 6 12.04 27.44 14.15
N PRO A 7 12.68 28.34 14.93
CA PRO A 7 14.13 28.60 14.81
C PRO A 7 15.02 27.42 15.23
N ARG A 8 14.48 26.45 15.98
CA ARG A 8 15.17 25.24 16.42
C ARG A 8 14.96 24.03 15.51
N VAL A 9 14.17 24.17 14.44
CA VAL A 9 13.87 23.09 13.50
C VAL A 9 14.72 23.29 12.25
N LYS A 10 15.33 22.19 11.75
CA LYS A 10 16.13 22.17 10.53
C LYS A 10 15.73 20.96 9.70
N ASN A 11 15.54 21.14 8.39
CA ASN A 11 15.23 20.03 7.50
C ASN A 11 16.51 19.38 7.00
N PHE A 12 16.47 18.05 6.94
CA PHE A 12 17.50 17.24 6.33
C PHE A 12 16.84 16.10 5.55
N HIS A 13 17.49 15.65 4.48
CA HIS A 13 17.07 14.50 3.70
C HIS A 13 18.27 13.61 3.37
N VAL A 14 17.97 12.36 3.00
CA VAL A 14 18.99 11.42 2.51
C VAL A 14 19.15 11.61 1.01
N THR A 15 20.38 11.92 0.60
CA THR A 15 20.73 12.12 -0.81
C THR A 15 20.58 10.83 -1.63
N ASN A 16 20.18 11.03 -2.88
CA ASN A 16 19.97 9.97 -3.86
C ASN A 16 20.53 10.42 -5.22
N LYS A 17 20.74 9.45 -6.11
CA LYS A 17 21.17 9.67 -7.49
C LYS A 17 20.30 8.83 -8.40
N GLU A 18 19.71 9.48 -9.40
CA GLU A 18 18.95 8.80 -10.46
C GLU A 18 19.89 8.43 -11.60
N ILE A 19 19.91 7.16 -11.98
CA ILE A 19 20.65 6.66 -13.13
C ILE A 19 19.69 5.81 -13.95
N GLY A 20 19.21 6.36 -15.06
CA GLY A 20 18.14 5.75 -15.87
C GLY A 20 16.86 5.56 -15.05
N ASN A 21 16.24 4.38 -15.12
CA ASN A 21 15.00 4.06 -14.39
C ASN A 21 15.23 3.47 -12.98
N LYS A 22 16.41 3.72 -12.39
CA LYS A 22 16.81 3.23 -11.06
C LYS A 22 17.31 4.36 -10.18
N ILE A 23 16.89 4.34 -8.92
CA ILE A 23 17.31 5.28 -7.88
C ILE A 23 18.35 4.61 -7.00
N ILE A 24 19.46 5.29 -6.75
CA ILE A 24 20.52 4.86 -5.85
C ILE A 24 20.53 5.79 -4.64
N PHE A 25 20.25 5.24 -3.46
CA PHE A 25 20.36 5.99 -2.21
C PHE A 25 21.82 6.07 -1.77
N LEU A 26 22.36 7.29 -1.71
CA LEU A 26 23.77 7.55 -1.39
C LEU A 26 24.05 7.48 0.12
N ARG A 27 23.00 7.31 0.95
CA ARG A 27 23.05 7.21 2.42
C ARG A 27 23.78 8.37 3.11
N LYS A 28 23.89 9.51 2.42
CA LYS A 28 24.49 10.73 2.95
C LYS A 28 23.39 11.74 3.26
N LEU A 29 23.45 12.32 4.44
CA LEU A 29 22.53 13.36 4.88
C LEU A 29 22.91 14.70 4.22
N ALA A 30 21.93 15.44 3.71
CA ALA A 30 22.08 16.80 3.21
C ALA A 30 21.01 17.71 3.84
N ALA A 31 21.34 18.98 3.99
CA ALA A 31 20.40 19.99 4.49
C ALA A 31 19.31 20.29 3.46
N GLY A 32 18.14 20.70 3.96
CA GLY A 32 16.96 21.02 3.16
C GLY A 32 15.96 19.87 3.05
N GLY A 33 14.79 20.18 2.51
CA GLY A 33 13.72 19.21 2.25
C GLY A 33 14.02 18.30 1.06
N SER A 34 13.29 17.18 0.98
CA SER A 34 13.30 16.32 -0.21
C SER A 34 12.49 16.98 -1.33
N THR A 35 13.00 17.02 -2.55
CA THR A 35 12.28 17.55 -3.72
C THR A 35 11.17 16.63 -4.20
N HIS A 36 11.35 15.31 -4.04
CA HIS A 36 10.38 14.31 -4.47
C HIS A 36 10.20 13.20 -3.43
N SER A 37 9.04 12.55 -3.49
CA SER A 37 8.73 11.36 -2.69
C SER A 37 9.09 10.09 -3.48
N PHE A 38 9.80 9.16 -2.85
CA PHE A 38 10.32 7.97 -3.53
C PHE A 38 9.50 6.69 -3.30
N GLY A 39 8.29 6.79 -2.74
CA GLY A 39 7.48 5.61 -2.35
C GLY A 39 7.22 4.63 -3.48
N ILE A 40 6.79 5.11 -4.65
CA ILE A 40 6.54 4.27 -5.83
C ILE A 40 7.83 3.60 -6.34
N HIS A 41 8.96 4.32 -6.26
CA HIS A 41 10.26 3.79 -6.64
C HIS A 41 10.74 2.69 -5.69
N VAL A 42 10.51 2.86 -4.38
CA VAL A 42 10.80 1.83 -3.37
C VAL A 42 9.91 0.60 -3.58
N ALA A 43 8.62 0.78 -3.86
CA ALA A 43 7.70 -0.32 -4.18
C ALA A 43 8.16 -1.11 -5.42
N LYS A 44 8.65 -0.42 -6.46
CA LYS A 44 9.23 -1.06 -7.65
C LYS A 44 10.50 -1.85 -7.30
N LEU A 45 11.37 -1.31 -6.45
CA LEU A 45 12.58 -2.01 -5.97
C LEU A 45 12.24 -3.23 -5.10
N ALA A 46 11.13 -3.18 -4.36
CA ALA A 46 10.62 -4.28 -3.55
C ALA A 46 9.96 -5.40 -4.40
N GLY A 47 9.91 -5.25 -5.73
CA GLY A 47 9.36 -6.28 -6.62
C GLY A 47 7.83 -6.28 -6.69
N MET A 48 7.17 -5.16 -6.34
CA MET A 48 5.72 -5.06 -6.48
C MET A 48 5.28 -5.19 -7.95
N PRO A 49 4.08 -5.73 -8.23
CA PRO A 49 3.63 -5.98 -9.60
C PRO A 49 3.67 -4.73 -10.50
N PRO A 50 4.13 -4.83 -11.77
CA PRO A 50 4.22 -3.68 -12.68
C PRO A 50 2.89 -2.96 -12.90
N GLU A 51 1.77 -3.70 -12.93
CA GLU A 51 0.42 -3.15 -13.06
C GLU A 51 0.04 -2.25 -11.87
N LEU A 52 0.44 -2.65 -10.66
CA LEU A 52 0.22 -1.86 -9.45
C LEU A 52 1.05 -0.57 -9.48
N ILE A 53 2.31 -0.66 -9.89
CA ILE A 53 3.20 0.50 -10.04
C ILE A 53 2.63 1.48 -11.07
N LYS A 54 2.13 0.98 -12.22
CA LYS A 54 1.51 1.82 -13.24
C LYS A 54 0.31 2.58 -12.70
N ARG A 55 -0.61 1.88 -12.01
CA ARG A 55 -1.78 2.51 -11.37
C ARG A 55 -1.39 3.55 -10.33
N ALA A 56 -0.38 3.28 -9.50
CA ALA A 56 0.10 4.23 -8.50
C ALA A 56 0.62 5.53 -9.16
N ASN A 57 1.29 5.43 -10.31
CA ASN A 57 1.74 6.60 -11.07
C ASN A 57 0.57 7.38 -11.69
N GLU A 58 -0.47 6.70 -12.19
CA GLU A 58 -1.68 7.34 -12.71
C GLU A 58 -2.41 8.16 -11.63
N ILE A 59 -2.54 7.59 -10.42
CA ILE A 59 -3.14 8.27 -9.27
C ILE A 59 -2.26 9.44 -8.81
N LEU A 60 -0.95 9.25 -8.74
CA LEU A 60 -0.01 10.32 -8.37
C LEU A 60 -0.18 11.53 -9.28
N LYS A 61 -0.24 11.31 -10.60
CA LYS A 61 -0.44 12.38 -11.58
C LYS A 61 -1.73 13.17 -11.32
N LEU A 62 -2.84 12.48 -11.05
CA LEU A 62 -4.12 13.13 -10.72
C LEU A 62 -4.04 13.98 -9.44
N LEU A 63 -3.30 13.51 -8.44
CA LEU A 63 -3.12 14.23 -7.17
C LEU A 63 -2.20 15.45 -7.32
N GLU A 64 -1.14 15.34 -8.12
CA GLU A 64 -0.22 16.44 -8.45
C GLU A 64 -0.94 17.52 -9.27
N ASP A 65 -1.67 17.13 -10.32
CA ASP A 65 -2.48 18.05 -11.13
C ASP A 65 -3.53 18.81 -10.28
N SER A 66 -4.13 18.13 -9.30
CA SER A 66 -5.07 18.76 -8.36
C SER A 66 -4.39 19.72 -7.37
N ARG A 67 -3.09 19.53 -7.10
CA ARG A 67 -2.32 20.37 -6.18
C ARG A 67 -1.83 21.64 -6.87
N ASP A 68 -1.33 21.49 -8.10
CA ASP A 68 -0.89 22.62 -8.93
C ASP A 68 -2.05 23.54 -9.34
N SER A 69 -3.26 23.00 -9.45
CA SER A 69 -4.47 23.77 -9.75
C SER A 69 -5.04 24.54 -8.55
N GLY A 70 -4.40 24.52 -7.37
CA GLY A 70 -5.08 24.76 -6.10
C GLY A 70 -4.32 25.51 -5.02
N ASP A 71 -3.34 26.34 -5.33
CA ASP A 71 -2.84 27.35 -4.37
C ASP A 71 -3.75 28.59 -4.40
N LYS A 72 -4.92 28.47 -3.76
CA LYS A 72 -5.61 29.53 -3.00
C LYS A 72 -6.94 29.01 -2.46
N LYS A 73 -6.90 28.62 -1.17
CA LYS A 73 -8.07 28.45 -0.29
C LYS A 73 -9.09 27.39 -0.74
N ALA A 74 -9.89 26.95 0.21
CA ALA A 74 -11.01 26.07 -0.03
C ALA A 74 -11.99 26.70 -1.03
N GLU A 75 -11.85 26.44 -2.32
CA GLU A 75 -12.83 26.91 -3.30
C GLU A 75 -13.28 25.77 -4.21
N LYS A 76 -14.59 25.61 -4.18
CA LYS A 76 -15.42 24.65 -4.89
C LYS A 76 -15.13 24.66 -6.39
N ASN A 77 -15.46 23.56 -7.05
CA ASN A 77 -15.56 23.53 -8.51
C ASN A 77 -16.56 24.60 -8.99
N LYS A 78 -16.54 24.93 -10.29
CA LYS A 78 -17.50 25.84 -10.96
C LYS A 78 -18.99 25.48 -10.75
N GLU A 79 -19.27 24.32 -10.15
CA GLU A 79 -20.59 23.80 -9.79
C GLU A 79 -20.86 23.70 -8.27
N GLY A 80 -20.00 24.26 -7.42
CA GLY A 80 -20.25 24.36 -5.98
C GLY A 80 -20.00 23.08 -5.16
N LYS A 81 -19.51 22.00 -5.77
CA LYS A 81 -19.19 20.71 -5.11
C LYS A 81 -17.75 20.67 -4.58
N PRO A 82 -17.49 19.93 -3.49
CA PRO A 82 -16.15 19.77 -2.94
C PRO A 82 -15.27 18.93 -3.89
N LEU A 83 -14.08 19.44 -4.27
CA LEU A 83 -13.12 18.76 -5.18
C LEU A 83 -12.81 17.30 -4.80
N VAL A 84 -12.87 16.99 -3.50
CA VAL A 84 -12.61 15.66 -2.95
C VAL A 84 -13.63 14.60 -3.42
N GLU A 85 -14.87 14.97 -3.73
CA GLU A 85 -15.86 14.01 -4.25
C GLU A 85 -15.63 13.71 -5.74
N ASP A 86 -15.18 14.68 -6.53
CA ASP A 86 -14.86 14.51 -7.94
C ASP A 86 -13.53 13.78 -8.19
N LEU A 87 -12.56 13.93 -7.29
CA LEU A 87 -11.34 13.11 -7.29
C LEU A 87 -11.65 11.66 -6.93
N ASN A 88 -12.45 11.44 -5.89
CA ASN A 88 -12.87 10.09 -5.51
C ASN A 88 -13.70 9.41 -6.61
N SER A 89 -14.56 10.16 -7.33
CA SER A 89 -15.33 9.61 -8.45
C SER A 89 -14.43 9.25 -9.64
N LYS A 90 -13.43 10.08 -9.97
CA LYS A 90 -12.42 9.78 -11.02
C LYS A 90 -11.49 8.61 -10.66
N ILE A 91 -11.11 8.48 -9.40
CA ILE A 91 -10.35 7.32 -8.91
C ILE A 91 -11.21 6.05 -8.95
N LYS A 92 -12.52 6.18 -8.69
CA LYS A 92 -13.49 5.09 -8.74
C LYS A 92 -13.83 4.64 -10.17
N THR A 93 -13.74 5.52 -11.17
CA THR A 93 -13.90 5.14 -12.59
C THR A 93 -12.67 4.44 -13.19
N LEU A 94 -11.49 4.60 -12.58
CA LEU A 94 -10.32 3.77 -12.87
C LEU A 94 -10.42 2.34 -12.32
N ASN A 95 -11.52 1.98 -11.62
CA ASN A 95 -11.78 0.62 -11.16
C ASN A 95 -12.20 -0.31 -12.30
N THR A 96 -11.21 -0.80 -13.05
CA THR A 96 -11.28 -2.16 -13.63
C THR A 96 -10.98 -3.16 -12.49
N PRO A 97 -11.57 -4.38 -12.45
CA PRO A 97 -11.62 -5.21 -11.26
C PRO A 97 -10.23 -5.41 -10.63
N GLN A 98 -10.04 -4.85 -9.45
CA GLN A 98 -8.75 -4.77 -8.78
C GLN A 98 -8.26 -6.14 -8.33
N MET A 99 -7.06 -6.51 -8.77
CA MET A 99 -6.17 -7.40 -8.03
C MET A 99 -5.62 -6.60 -6.83
N GLN A 100 -6.44 -6.43 -5.79
CA GLN A 100 -5.96 -5.99 -4.49
C GLN A 100 -5.26 -7.19 -3.85
N LEU A 101 -3.93 -7.18 -3.81
CA LEU A 101 -3.18 -8.18 -3.06
C LEU A 101 -3.54 -8.02 -1.58
N SER A 102 -4.29 -8.98 -1.05
CA SER A 102 -4.50 -9.09 0.38
C SER A 102 -3.14 -9.42 1.00
N ILE A 103 -2.57 -8.47 1.74
CA ILE A 103 -1.34 -8.66 2.52
C ILE A 103 -1.47 -9.88 3.46
N PHE A 104 -2.70 -10.22 3.83
CA PHE A 104 -3.05 -11.33 4.68
C PHE A 104 -3.42 -12.62 3.91
N ASP A 105 -3.42 -12.66 2.57
CA ASP A 105 -3.65 -13.90 1.80
C ASP A 105 -2.35 -14.58 1.34
N THR A 106 -1.20 -14.20 1.90
CA THR A 106 0.05 -14.99 1.79
C THR A 106 0.03 -16.23 2.70
N HIS A 107 -1.16 -16.72 3.03
CA HIS A 107 -1.31 -17.96 3.77
C HIS A 107 -1.13 -19.11 2.79
N SER A 108 0.11 -19.62 2.79
CA SER A 108 0.56 -20.95 2.37
C SER A 108 -0.56 -21.93 1.98
N GLN A 109 -0.38 -22.73 0.92
CA GLN A 109 -1.26 -23.86 0.56
C GLN A 109 -1.65 -24.72 1.79
N THR A 110 -0.78 -24.81 2.80
CA THR A 110 -1.05 -25.50 4.07
C THR A 110 -2.20 -24.89 4.89
N PHE A 111 -2.40 -23.57 4.85
CA PHE A 111 -3.48 -22.89 5.57
C PHE A 111 -4.84 -23.11 4.92
N ASP A 112 -4.91 -23.13 3.59
CA ASP A 112 -6.11 -23.49 2.85
C ASP A 112 -6.53 -24.93 3.13
N GLU A 113 -5.56 -25.85 3.22
CA GLU A 113 -5.80 -27.23 3.61
C GLU A 113 -6.33 -27.34 5.05
N MET A 114 -5.74 -26.62 6.00
CA MET A 114 -6.23 -26.58 7.38
C MET A 114 -7.64 -26.00 7.47
N ARG A 115 -7.93 -24.93 6.71
CA ARG A 115 -9.24 -24.29 6.71
C ARG A 115 -10.32 -25.18 6.12
N ARG A 116 -10.02 -25.91 5.05
CA ARG A 116 -10.92 -26.95 4.51
C ARG A 116 -11.20 -28.01 5.57
N MET A 117 -10.15 -28.53 6.21
CA MET A 117 -10.26 -29.58 7.22
C MET A 117 -11.12 -29.13 8.41
N LEU A 118 -10.93 -27.90 8.91
CA LEU A 118 -11.73 -27.34 10.01
C LEU A 118 -13.19 -27.07 9.63
N THR A 119 -13.48 -26.79 8.35
CA THR A 119 -14.86 -26.53 7.89
C THR A 119 -15.66 -27.83 7.73
N GLU A 120 -15.00 -28.95 7.42
CA GLU A 120 -15.63 -30.26 7.26
C GLU A 120 -15.87 -30.99 8.60
N ILE A 121 -15.18 -30.58 9.67
CA ILE A 121 -15.28 -31.19 11.00
C ILE A 121 -16.60 -30.79 11.68
N ASP A 122 -17.46 -31.78 11.95
CA ASP A 122 -18.64 -31.61 12.80
C ASP A 122 -18.31 -31.95 14.26
N ILE A 123 -18.14 -30.90 15.08
CA ILE A 123 -17.79 -30.99 16.50
C ILE A 123 -18.80 -31.85 17.29
N ASN A 124 -20.07 -31.87 16.90
CA ASN A 124 -21.12 -32.54 17.67
C ASN A 124 -21.16 -34.06 17.44
N ARG A 125 -20.44 -34.56 16.44
CA ARG A 125 -20.43 -35.98 16.05
C ARG A 125 -19.11 -36.67 16.31
N LEU A 126 -18.13 -35.97 16.87
CA LEU A 126 -16.79 -36.49 17.13
C LEU A 126 -16.70 -37.13 18.51
N THR A 127 -16.04 -38.29 18.56
CA THR A 127 -15.58 -38.85 19.83
C THR A 127 -14.36 -38.08 20.34
N PRO A 128 -14.11 -38.03 21.66
CA PRO A 128 -12.94 -37.35 22.22
C PRO A 128 -11.61 -37.84 21.64
N VAL A 129 -11.52 -39.13 21.27
CA VAL A 129 -10.31 -39.71 20.66
C VAL A 129 -10.12 -39.19 19.23
N GLU A 130 -11.17 -39.16 18.41
CA GLU A 130 -11.10 -38.63 17.05
C GLU A 130 -10.73 -37.15 17.01
N ALA A 131 -11.25 -36.36 17.96
CA ALA A 131 -10.90 -34.95 18.10
C ALA A 131 -9.38 -34.77 18.35
N LEU A 132 -8.80 -35.59 19.23
CA LEU A 132 -7.36 -35.58 19.50
C LEU A 132 -6.54 -36.03 18.29
N MET A 133 -7.01 -37.01 17.52
CA MET A 133 -6.33 -37.45 16.29
C MET A 133 -6.35 -36.36 15.21
N LYS A 134 -7.51 -35.71 14.99
CA LYS A 134 -7.65 -34.59 14.04
C LYS A 134 -6.78 -33.39 14.43
N LEU A 135 -6.68 -33.09 15.72
CA LEU A 135 -5.79 -32.05 16.23
C LEU A 135 -4.32 -32.37 15.96
N ASN A 136 -3.92 -33.64 16.08
CA ASN A 136 -2.56 -34.07 15.79
C ASN A 136 -2.22 -34.00 14.30
N GLU A 137 -3.18 -34.29 13.41
CA GLU A 137 -3.03 -34.11 11.95
C GLU A 137 -2.77 -32.64 11.61
N ILE A 138 -3.58 -31.71 12.14
CA ILE A 138 -3.42 -30.26 11.93
C ILE A 138 -2.06 -29.79 12.46
N LYS A 139 -1.63 -30.28 13.62
CA LYS A 139 -0.31 -29.97 14.18
C LYS A 139 0.85 -30.50 13.31
N GLY A 140 0.65 -31.61 12.60
CA GLY A 140 1.61 -32.16 11.66
C GLY A 140 1.85 -31.26 10.45
N LEU A 141 0.79 -30.60 9.95
CA LEU A 141 0.85 -29.67 8.81
C LEU A 141 1.55 -28.33 9.12
N LEU A 142 1.79 -28.04 10.40
CA LEU A 142 2.50 -26.84 10.86
C LEU A 142 4.02 -27.01 10.97
N LYS A 143 4.53 -28.25 10.87
CA LYS A 143 5.97 -28.55 10.86
C LYS A 143 6.53 -28.52 9.44
#